data_AF-A0A0C2YKC4-F1
#
_entry.id   AF-A0A0C2YKC4-F1
#
_cell.length_a   1.000
_cell.length_b   1.000
_cell.length_c   1.000
_cell.angle_alpha   90.00
_cell.angle_beta   90.00
_cell.angle_gamma   90.00
#
_symmetry.space_group_name_H-M   'P 1'
#
loop_
_entity.id
_entity.type
_entity.pdbx_description
1 polymer ?
#
loop_
_entity_poly.entity_id
_entity_poly.type
_entity_poly.pdbx_seq_one_letter_code
_entity_poly.pdbx_strand_id
1 'polypeptide(L)'
;MRSVHGNIVNVLDKPTIVQGVCERASKSQICAELILILHLICTGMDSWGALPFLLKTTLEDYHTTESLVYEKLTFDLGTDTKLSRWRDTVRKLGTRLNARKFARKIIFVTVHSDLTRSDLFAGKDENGGDVSAEVEDFMTCLFGSPLEDIMYSSTLFMLTCGPLVTFQKSFLKLKTSISRLQPEYTIAFTQTDFISAAVKLFIVAYGIQVLIEGHVLADVLQDLLDVSLDLRMHSDVVLFHIQGIRLSNLVLSLLSNSPSSIISPSIVGYRYAWYHSYRRPWGIALPMGCPQCRSIHPWSPSKGDPKGTHSKARVSTCQSINCSFEAQSKPLLDEYQIVNGDRTSGWLKYIISAAETL
;
A
#
# COMPACT_ATOMS: atom_id res chain seq x y z
N MET A 1 -14.19 -45.22 -29.10
CA MET A 1 -12.82 -45.78 -28.97
C MET A 1 -11.91 -45.15 -30.02
N ARG A 2 -10.72 -44.69 -29.62
CA ARG A 2 -9.66 -44.26 -30.54
C ARG A 2 -8.38 -45.03 -30.21
N SER A 3 -7.70 -45.52 -31.24
CA SER A 3 -6.36 -46.09 -31.11
C SER A 3 -5.35 -44.94 -31.16
N VAL A 4 -4.54 -44.80 -30.12
CA VAL A 4 -3.42 -43.86 -30.07
C VAL A 4 -2.18 -44.71 -29.78
N HIS A 5 -1.25 -44.76 -30.73
CA HIS A 5 -0.01 -45.56 -30.63
C HIS A 5 -0.25 -47.06 -30.36
N GLY A 6 -1.26 -47.66 -31.00
CA GLY A 6 -1.51 -49.10 -30.91
C GLY A 6 -2.21 -49.56 -29.63
N ASN A 7 -2.43 -48.66 -28.67
CA ASN A 7 -3.19 -48.95 -27.46
C ASN A 7 -4.63 -48.43 -27.57
N ILE A 8 -5.58 -49.28 -27.18
CA ILE A 8 -7.01 -48.92 -27.12
C ILE A 8 -7.19 -48.02 -25.91
N VAL A 9 -7.40 -46.72 -26.16
CA VAL A 9 -7.74 -45.77 -25.10
C VAL A 9 -9.26 -45.65 -25.04
N ASN A 10 -9.82 -45.95 -23.87
CA ASN A 10 -11.22 -45.70 -23.56
C ASN A 10 -11.42 -44.19 -23.44
N VAL A 11 -11.80 -43.56 -24.56
CA VAL A 11 -12.28 -42.19 -24.57
C VAL A 11 -13.66 -42.20 -23.94
N LEU A 12 -13.84 -41.45 -22.85
CA LEU A 12 -15.15 -41.30 -22.20
C LEU A 12 -16.16 -40.73 -23.22
N ASP A 13 -17.34 -41.34 -23.30
CA ASP A 13 -18.39 -40.95 -24.26
C ASP A 13 -18.97 -39.55 -23.99
N LYS A 14 -18.67 -38.98 -22.82
CA LYS A 14 -18.97 -37.60 -22.44
C LYS A 14 -17.72 -36.94 -21.86
N PRO A 15 -17.46 -35.66 -22.15
CA PRO A 15 -16.39 -34.92 -21.48
C PRO A 15 -16.57 -35.03 -19.97
N THR A 16 -15.50 -35.36 -19.24
CA THR A 16 -15.50 -35.20 -17.79
C THR A 16 -15.59 -33.72 -17.49
N ILE A 17 -16.77 -33.25 -17.10
CA ILE A 17 -16.96 -31.90 -16.59
C ILE A 17 -16.58 -31.94 -15.11
N VAL A 18 -15.39 -31.44 -14.78
CA VAL A 18 -15.01 -31.20 -13.39
C VAL A 18 -15.78 -29.98 -12.90
N GLN A 19 -16.89 -30.21 -12.18
CA GLN A 19 -17.56 -29.17 -11.42
C GLN A 19 -16.84 -28.99 -10.08
N GLY A 20 -15.85 -28.10 -10.09
CA GLY A 20 -15.24 -27.54 -8.88
C GLY A 20 -15.20 -26.03 -9.02
N VAL A 21 -15.18 -25.31 -7.89
CA VAL A 21 -14.76 -23.91 -7.90
C VAL A 21 -13.29 -23.93 -8.32
N CYS A 22 -13.02 -23.51 -9.54
CA CYS A 22 -11.65 -23.39 -10.01
C CYS A 22 -10.98 -22.32 -9.14
N GLU A 23 -10.18 -22.75 -8.17
CA GLU A 23 -9.43 -21.91 -7.23
C GLU A 23 -8.57 -20.90 -8.01
N ARG A 24 -8.30 -19.71 -7.44
CA ARG A 24 -7.70 -18.54 -8.11
C ARG A 24 -6.51 -18.86 -9.03
N ALA A 25 -5.71 -19.88 -8.69
CA ALA A 25 -4.59 -20.37 -9.49
C ALA A 25 -4.96 -20.80 -10.93
N SER A 26 -6.21 -21.19 -11.20
CA SER A 26 -6.66 -21.51 -12.57
C SER A 26 -6.94 -20.27 -13.42
N LYS A 27 -7.04 -19.09 -12.80
CA LYS A 27 -7.25 -17.80 -13.46
C LYS A 27 -5.96 -17.00 -13.60
N SER A 28 -4.85 -17.45 -13.00
CA SER A 28 -3.56 -16.77 -13.15
C SER A 28 -3.08 -16.90 -14.59
N GLN A 29 -2.70 -15.78 -15.19
CA GLN A 29 -2.00 -15.76 -16.48
C GLN A 29 -0.65 -15.13 -16.24
N ILE A 30 0.43 -15.76 -16.71
CA ILE A 30 1.77 -15.17 -16.63
C ILE A 30 1.78 -13.91 -17.48
N CYS A 31 1.84 -12.76 -16.82
CA CYS A 31 1.84 -11.45 -17.44
C CYS A 31 3.27 -11.04 -17.79
N ALA A 32 3.61 -11.02 -19.08
CA ALA A 32 4.91 -10.55 -19.57
C ALA A 32 4.86 -9.10 -20.09
N GLU A 33 3.92 -8.30 -19.59
CA GLU A 33 3.75 -6.90 -20.01
C GLU A 33 4.96 -6.03 -19.64
N LEU A 34 5.11 -4.88 -20.30
CA LEU A 34 6.17 -3.92 -19.99
C LEU A 34 5.92 -3.24 -18.63
N ILE A 35 6.82 -3.46 -17.67
CA ILE A 35 6.74 -2.97 -16.29
C ILE A 35 7.79 -1.88 -16.05
N LEU A 36 7.36 -0.78 -15.43
CA LEU A 36 8.24 0.23 -14.82
C LEU A 36 8.20 0.09 -13.30
N ILE A 37 9.37 0.00 -12.68
CA ILE A 37 9.59 0.22 -11.26
C ILE A 37 10.43 1.50 -11.10
N LEU A 38 9.82 2.54 -10.55
CA LEU A 38 10.48 3.81 -10.27
C LEU A 38 10.67 3.98 -8.76
N HIS A 39 11.91 4.18 -8.31
CA HIS A 39 12.25 4.38 -6.91
C HIS A 39 12.82 5.79 -6.69
N LEU A 40 12.05 6.64 -6.03
CA LEU A 40 12.42 8.00 -5.65
C LEU A 40 12.78 8.03 -4.17
N ILE A 41 13.97 8.54 -3.85
CA ILE A 41 14.56 8.46 -2.52
C ILE A 41 14.98 9.85 -2.07
N CYS A 42 14.50 10.29 -0.90
CA CYS A 42 14.99 11.54 -0.33
C CYS A 42 16.47 11.40 0.06
N THR A 43 17.26 12.45 -0.16
CA THR A 43 18.66 12.47 0.27
C THR A 43 18.78 12.17 1.78
N GLY A 44 19.80 11.40 2.15
CA GLY A 44 20.01 10.95 3.54
C GLY A 44 19.24 9.69 3.95
N MET A 45 18.31 9.19 3.13
CA MET A 45 17.66 7.91 3.38
C MET A 45 18.60 6.73 3.10
N ASP A 46 18.59 5.72 3.98
CA ASP A 46 19.19 4.43 3.68
C ASP A 46 18.34 3.68 2.63
N SER A 47 19.01 3.09 1.64
CA SER A 47 18.38 2.29 0.58
C SER A 47 18.91 0.86 0.51
N TRP A 48 19.67 0.41 1.50
CA TRP A 48 20.10 -0.97 1.61
C TRP A 48 18.90 -1.90 1.79
N GLY A 49 18.83 -2.97 0.98
CA GLY A 49 17.70 -3.89 0.99
C GLY A 49 16.37 -3.25 0.60
N ALA A 50 16.40 -2.19 -0.21
CA ALA A 50 15.21 -1.44 -0.60
C ALA A 50 14.15 -2.34 -1.27
N LEU A 51 12.91 -2.18 -0.83
CA LEU A 51 11.75 -2.90 -1.34
C LEU A 51 11.59 -2.88 -2.87
N PRO A 52 11.87 -1.77 -3.59
CA PRO A 52 11.70 -1.74 -5.05
C PRO A 52 12.73 -2.62 -5.77
N PHE A 53 13.93 -2.74 -5.20
CA PHE A 53 14.95 -3.64 -5.73
C PHE A 53 14.57 -5.10 -5.47
N LEU A 54 14.03 -5.41 -4.29
CA LEU A 54 13.47 -6.73 -3.99
C LEU A 54 12.34 -7.11 -4.97
N LEU A 55 11.45 -6.16 -5.27
CA LEU A 55 10.41 -6.37 -6.27
C LEU A 55 11.01 -6.65 -7.65
N LYS A 56 11.98 -5.85 -8.09
CA LYS A 56 12.69 -6.07 -9.36
C LYS A 56 13.26 -7.49 -9.41
N THR A 57 14.03 -7.92 -8.41
CA THR A 57 14.62 -9.26 -8.35
C THR A 57 13.56 -10.36 -8.37
N THR A 58 12.41 -10.16 -7.73
CA THR A 58 11.29 -11.13 -7.76
C THR A 58 10.74 -11.32 -9.19
N LEU A 59 10.85 -10.31 -10.05
CA LEU A 59 10.30 -10.30 -11.41
C LEU A 59 11.33 -10.67 -12.49
N GLU A 60 12.63 -10.67 -12.18
CA GLU A 60 13.70 -10.86 -13.17
C GLU A 60 13.62 -12.20 -13.91
N ASP A 61 13.16 -13.27 -13.25
CA ASP A 61 13.01 -14.59 -13.88
C ASP A 61 11.82 -14.66 -14.85
N TYR A 62 10.91 -13.69 -14.81
CA TYR A 62 9.70 -13.63 -15.64
C TYR A 62 9.78 -12.61 -16.76
N HIS A 63 10.81 -11.75 -16.76
CA HIS A 63 10.92 -10.61 -17.65
C HIS A 63 12.31 -10.49 -18.27
N THR A 64 12.35 -10.04 -19.52
CA THR A 64 13.61 -9.59 -20.15
C THR A 64 14.00 -8.20 -19.65
N THR A 65 15.27 -7.82 -19.84
CA THR A 65 15.78 -6.47 -19.57
C THR A 65 15.06 -5.36 -20.34
N GLU A 66 14.36 -5.70 -21.43
CA GLU A 66 13.56 -4.76 -22.21
C GLU A 66 12.14 -4.59 -21.64
N SER A 67 11.59 -5.66 -21.05
CA SER A 67 10.23 -5.70 -20.48
C SER A 67 10.14 -5.28 -19.01
N LEU A 68 11.26 -5.21 -18.28
CA LEU A 68 11.32 -4.76 -16.89
C LEU A 68 12.32 -3.60 -16.76
N VAL A 69 11.81 -2.40 -16.56
CA VAL A 69 12.61 -1.19 -16.38
C VAL A 69 12.63 -0.81 -14.90
N TYR A 70 13.83 -0.74 -14.31
CA TYR A 70 14.04 -0.26 -12.95
C TYR A 70 14.85 1.03 -12.96
N GLU A 71 14.29 2.12 -12.45
CA GLU A 71 14.94 3.42 -12.34
C GLU A 71 14.99 3.85 -10.87
N LYS A 72 16.18 4.18 -10.38
CA LYS A 72 16.41 4.62 -8.99
C LYS A 72 17.00 6.03 -9.02
N LEU A 73 16.36 6.97 -8.33
CA LEU A 73 16.81 8.36 -8.24
C LEU A 73 16.77 8.86 -6.81
N THR A 74 17.82 9.57 -6.43
CA THR A 74 17.85 10.35 -5.18
C THR A 74 17.49 11.80 -5.50
N PHE A 75 16.60 12.39 -4.71
CA PHE A 75 16.21 13.79 -4.82
C PHE A 75 16.64 14.59 -3.59
N ASP A 76 16.90 15.87 -3.81
CA ASP A 76 17.09 16.88 -2.77
C ASP A 76 16.47 18.17 -3.30
N LEU A 77 15.43 18.64 -2.61
CA LEU A 77 14.64 19.82 -2.95
C LEU A 77 14.84 20.94 -1.92
N GLY A 78 15.83 20.80 -1.03
CA GLY A 78 15.98 21.68 0.14
C GLY A 78 16.42 23.11 -0.17
N THR A 79 16.81 23.40 -1.41
CA THR A 79 17.09 24.77 -1.89
C THR A 79 16.56 24.97 -3.31
N ASP A 80 16.32 26.22 -3.72
CA ASP A 80 15.84 26.56 -5.06
C ASP A 80 16.77 26.07 -6.17
N THR A 81 18.08 26.12 -5.93
CA THR A 81 19.09 25.63 -6.87
C THR A 81 18.98 24.12 -7.06
N LYS A 82 18.79 23.37 -5.96
CA LYS A 82 18.64 21.91 -6.01
C LYS A 82 17.29 21.51 -6.62
N LEU A 83 16.23 22.23 -6.30
CA LEU A 83 14.91 22.07 -6.91
C LEU A 83 14.93 22.34 -8.43
N SER A 84 15.64 23.36 -8.89
CA SER A 84 15.83 23.63 -10.32
C SER A 84 16.52 22.46 -11.04
N ARG A 85 17.60 21.93 -10.46
CA ARG A 85 18.29 20.73 -10.98
C ARG A 85 17.39 19.49 -10.97
N TRP A 86 16.57 19.33 -9.94
CA TRP A 86 15.59 18.26 -9.87
C TRP A 86 14.57 18.37 -11.00
N ARG A 87 14.02 19.57 -11.26
CA ARG A 87 13.09 19.80 -12.38
C ARG A 87 13.72 19.41 -13.72
N ASP A 88 14.99 19.71 -13.94
CA ASP A 88 15.68 19.30 -15.17
C ASP A 88 15.86 17.78 -15.27
N THR A 89 16.14 17.13 -14.15
CA THR A 89 16.27 15.67 -14.04
C THR A 89 14.94 14.98 -14.33
N VAL A 90 13.89 15.41 -13.64
CA VAL A 90 12.51 14.94 -13.82
C VAL A 90 12.03 15.18 -15.23
N ARG A 91 12.41 16.29 -15.86
CA ARG A 91 12.03 16.57 -17.24
C ARG A 91 12.60 15.54 -18.21
N LYS A 92 13.91 15.32 -18.15
CA LYS A 92 14.60 14.32 -18.99
C LYS A 92 14.06 12.90 -18.72
N LEU A 93 13.85 12.57 -17.45
CA LEU A 93 13.32 11.28 -17.04
C LEU A 93 11.90 11.05 -17.56
N GLY A 94 10.99 12.00 -17.32
CA GLY A 94 9.60 11.92 -17.75
C GLY A 94 9.47 11.81 -19.27
N THR A 95 10.21 12.62 -20.05
CA THR A 95 10.22 12.48 -21.53
C THR A 95 10.66 11.08 -21.96
N ARG A 96 11.72 10.53 -21.36
CA ARG A 96 12.24 9.19 -21.68
C ARG A 96 11.25 8.09 -21.32
N LEU A 97 10.61 8.18 -20.16
CA LEU A 97 9.66 7.18 -19.70
C LEU A 97 8.34 7.25 -20.48
N ASN A 98 7.82 8.44 -20.76
CA ASN A 98 6.59 8.63 -21.55
C ASN A 98 6.74 8.21 -23.01
N ALA A 99 7.96 8.16 -23.55
CA ALA A 99 8.23 7.57 -24.86
C ALA A 99 7.94 6.06 -24.92
N ARG A 100 7.77 5.40 -23.76
CA ARG A 100 7.44 3.98 -23.66
C ARG A 100 6.03 3.78 -23.10
N LYS A 101 5.32 2.78 -23.62
CA LYS A 101 3.97 2.42 -23.17
C LYS A 101 4.04 1.31 -22.13
N PHE A 102 4.33 1.69 -20.88
CA PHE A 102 4.29 0.76 -19.75
C PHE A 102 2.86 0.33 -19.45
N ALA A 103 2.60 -0.97 -19.38
CA ALA A 103 1.30 -1.48 -18.97
C ALA A 103 1.14 -1.41 -17.45
N ARG A 104 2.24 -1.61 -16.71
CA ARG A 104 2.29 -1.53 -15.25
C ARG A 104 3.36 -0.54 -14.82
N LYS A 105 2.99 0.37 -13.91
CA LYS A 105 3.87 1.40 -13.37
C LYS A 105 3.79 1.33 -11.85
N ILE A 106 4.90 0.99 -11.21
CA ILE A 106 5.00 0.85 -9.76
C ILE A 106 6.02 1.88 -9.27
N ILE A 107 5.56 2.80 -8.45
CA ILE A 107 6.33 3.97 -8.04
C ILE A 107 6.48 3.92 -6.53
N PHE A 108 7.71 4.01 -6.06
CA PHE A 108 8.03 4.03 -4.64
C PHE A 108 8.65 5.36 -4.27
N VAL A 109 8.13 5.98 -3.22
CA VAL A 109 8.71 7.18 -2.61
C VAL A 109 9.19 6.81 -1.22
N THR A 110 10.51 6.89 -1.00
CA THR A 110 11.14 6.63 0.30
C THR A 110 11.57 7.95 0.92
N VAL A 111 10.93 8.32 2.04
CA VAL A 111 11.06 9.64 2.64
C VAL A 111 10.77 9.60 4.14
N HIS A 112 11.23 10.59 4.89
CA HIS A 112 10.82 10.84 6.26
C HIS A 112 9.70 11.89 6.30
N SER A 113 8.84 11.83 7.31
CA SER A 113 7.96 12.95 7.66
C SER A 113 8.33 13.52 9.02
N ASP A 114 8.20 14.83 9.16
CA ASP A 114 8.35 15.53 10.43
C ASP A 114 7.33 15.01 11.47
N LEU A 115 7.78 14.70 12.69
CA LEU A 115 6.92 14.12 13.73
C LEU A 115 5.87 15.09 14.27
N THR A 116 6.08 16.40 14.12
CA THR A 116 5.24 17.44 14.71
C THR A 116 4.16 17.90 13.74
N ARG A 117 4.55 18.12 12.49
CA ARG A 117 3.70 18.68 11.43
C ARG A 117 3.25 17.64 10.42
N SER A 118 3.92 16.48 10.36
CA SER A 118 3.69 15.45 9.34
C SER A 118 3.92 15.96 7.91
N ASP A 119 4.79 16.96 7.78
CA ASP A 119 5.30 17.45 6.49
C ASP A 119 6.42 16.53 6.00
N LEU A 120 6.60 16.40 4.68
CA LEU A 120 7.56 15.46 4.10
C LEU A 120 8.93 16.11 3.95
N PHE A 121 9.99 15.41 4.34
CA PHE A 121 11.36 15.87 4.12
C PHE A 121 11.65 15.96 2.63
N ALA A 122 11.91 17.18 2.19
CA ALA A 122 12.16 17.56 0.82
C ALA A 122 13.66 17.52 0.50
N GLY A 123 14.52 17.68 1.51
CA GLY A 123 15.97 17.55 1.35
C GLY A 123 16.75 18.33 2.41
N LYS A 124 17.90 18.87 2.03
CA LYS A 124 18.79 19.62 2.93
C LYS A 124 18.98 21.06 2.47
N ASP A 125 19.02 22.01 3.39
CA ASP A 125 19.37 23.41 3.09
C ASP A 125 20.88 23.57 2.78
N GLU A 126 21.35 24.81 2.67
CA GLU A 126 22.78 25.10 2.41
C GLU A 126 23.69 24.78 3.61
N ASN A 127 23.14 24.74 4.82
CA ASN A 127 23.85 24.43 6.06
C ASN A 127 23.77 22.93 6.43
N GLY A 128 23.07 22.12 5.63
CA GLY A 128 22.82 20.71 5.91
C GLY A 128 21.66 20.43 6.88
N GLY A 129 20.87 21.45 7.22
CA GLY A 129 19.63 21.34 7.98
C GLY A 129 18.53 20.65 7.17
N ASP A 130 17.65 19.92 7.84
CA ASP A 130 16.50 19.26 7.20
C ASP A 130 15.44 20.27 6.78
N VAL A 131 14.97 20.14 5.54
CA VAL A 131 13.89 20.95 4.99
C VAL A 131 12.69 20.05 4.75
N SER A 132 11.56 20.40 5.35
CA SER A 132 10.27 19.74 5.12
C SER A 132 9.35 20.62 4.28
N ALA A 133 8.56 20.01 3.41
CA ALA A 133 7.50 20.66 2.65
C ALA A 133 6.14 20.03 2.98
N GLU A 134 5.08 20.83 2.88
CA GLU A 134 3.73 20.28 3.01
C GLU A 134 3.49 19.23 1.93
N VAL A 135 2.71 18.19 2.26
CA VAL A 135 2.55 16.99 1.41
C VAL A 135 2.20 17.34 -0.04
N GLU A 136 1.30 18.29 -0.26
CA GLU A 136 0.86 18.67 -1.61
C GLU A 136 1.96 19.38 -2.42
N ASP A 137 2.70 20.30 -1.79
CA ASP A 137 3.83 21.00 -2.42
C ASP A 137 4.96 20.03 -2.73
N PHE A 138 5.24 19.12 -1.79
CA PHE A 138 6.21 18.04 -1.97
C PHE A 138 5.84 17.18 -3.19
N MET A 139 4.61 16.68 -3.27
CA MET A 139 4.16 15.82 -4.36
C MET A 139 4.17 16.56 -5.71
N THR A 140 3.88 17.86 -5.70
CA THR A 140 3.94 18.72 -6.90
C THR A 140 5.38 18.94 -7.38
N CYS A 141 6.31 19.18 -6.47
CA CYS A 141 7.72 19.34 -6.82
C CYS A 141 8.37 18.02 -7.24
N LEU A 142 8.04 16.91 -6.55
CA LEU A 142 8.60 15.61 -6.82
C LEU A 142 8.19 15.08 -8.19
N PHE A 143 6.89 15.20 -8.53
CA PHE A 143 6.31 14.71 -9.78
C PHE A 143 6.00 15.84 -10.75
N GLY A 144 6.92 16.80 -10.92
CA GLY A 144 6.73 17.85 -11.93
C GLY A 144 6.59 17.30 -13.35
N SER A 145 5.93 18.04 -14.23
CA SER A 145 5.79 17.69 -15.65
C SER A 145 7.14 17.47 -16.34
N PRO A 146 7.27 16.49 -17.26
CA PRO A 146 6.31 15.47 -17.69
C PRO A 146 6.26 14.18 -16.84
N LEU A 147 6.92 14.10 -15.68
CA LEU A 147 6.89 12.88 -14.86
C LEU A 147 5.51 12.64 -14.21
N GLU A 148 4.70 13.69 -14.02
CA GLU A 148 3.31 13.54 -13.58
C GLU A 148 2.49 12.58 -14.45
N ASP A 149 2.73 12.54 -15.76
CA ASP A 149 2.01 11.65 -16.68
C ASP A 149 2.28 10.17 -16.39
N ILE A 150 3.45 9.86 -15.84
CA ILE A 150 3.80 8.51 -15.40
C ILE A 150 2.95 8.09 -14.19
N MET A 151 2.50 9.04 -13.35
CA MET A 151 1.67 8.75 -12.18
C MET A 151 0.27 8.24 -12.56
N TYR A 152 -0.28 8.69 -13.68
CA TYR A 152 -1.62 8.31 -14.10
C TYR A 152 -1.78 6.79 -14.20
N SER A 153 -2.76 6.20 -13.53
CA SER A 153 -3.00 4.74 -13.51
C SER A 153 -1.81 3.91 -12.99
N SER A 154 -0.91 4.50 -12.17
CA SER A 154 0.19 3.79 -11.51
C SER A 154 -0.22 3.19 -10.15
N THR A 155 0.62 2.33 -9.59
CA THR A 155 0.58 1.96 -8.16
C THR A 155 1.66 2.73 -7.43
N LEU A 156 1.27 3.58 -6.48
CA LEU A 156 2.16 4.38 -5.64
C LEU A 156 2.32 3.75 -4.26
N PHE A 157 3.56 3.49 -3.85
CA PHE A 157 3.93 3.12 -2.49
C PHE A 157 4.61 4.31 -1.80
N MET A 158 3.94 4.86 -0.78
CA MET A 158 4.51 5.87 0.11
C MET A 158 5.22 5.17 1.27
N LEU A 159 6.52 4.92 1.11
CA LEU A 159 7.40 4.35 2.13
C LEU A 159 7.90 5.47 3.05
N THR A 160 6.95 6.08 3.76
CA THR A 160 7.22 7.21 4.65
C THR A 160 7.44 6.73 6.08
N CYS A 161 8.56 7.12 6.68
CA CYS A 161 8.77 6.97 8.11
C CYS A 161 8.23 8.20 8.83
N GLY A 162 7.18 8.03 9.61
CA GLY A 162 6.53 9.07 10.41
C GLY A 162 5.02 9.17 10.14
N PRO A 163 4.31 10.10 10.82
CA PRO A 163 2.85 10.10 10.93
C PRO A 163 2.11 10.65 9.68
N LEU A 164 2.53 10.31 8.45
CA LEU A 164 1.98 10.88 7.21
C LEU A 164 0.45 10.76 7.11
N VAL A 165 -0.06 9.55 7.36
CA VAL A 165 -1.48 9.25 7.25
C VAL A 165 -2.23 9.31 8.58
N THR A 166 -1.53 9.46 9.69
CA THR A 166 -2.16 9.61 11.02
C THR A 166 -2.45 11.07 11.35
N PHE A 167 -1.80 12.02 10.68
CA PHE A 167 -2.10 13.45 10.83
C PHE A 167 -3.14 13.90 9.81
N GLN A 168 -4.30 14.36 10.29
CA GLN A 168 -5.45 14.66 9.43
C GLN A 168 -5.13 15.66 8.31
N LYS A 169 -4.39 16.74 8.61
CA LYS A 169 -4.03 17.76 7.61
C LYS A 169 -3.19 17.16 6.48
N SER A 170 -2.16 16.38 6.83
CA SER A 170 -1.28 15.71 5.87
C SER A 170 -2.02 14.63 5.06
N PHE A 171 -2.91 13.89 5.72
CA PHE A 171 -3.78 12.91 5.08
C PHE A 171 -4.70 13.54 4.01
N LEU A 172 -5.34 14.68 4.32
CA LEU A 172 -6.18 15.38 3.36
C LEU A 172 -5.38 15.91 2.17
N LYS A 173 -4.18 16.45 2.41
CA LYS A 173 -3.26 16.90 1.35
C LYS A 173 -2.74 15.76 0.48
N LEU A 174 -2.51 14.59 1.06
CA LEU A 174 -2.20 13.38 0.32
C LEU A 174 -3.38 13.00 -0.58
N LYS A 175 -4.62 13.03 -0.08
CA LYS A 175 -5.82 12.78 -0.90
C LYS A 175 -5.94 13.77 -2.06
N THR A 176 -5.73 15.07 -1.83
CA THR A 176 -5.70 16.07 -2.90
C THR A 176 -4.65 15.75 -3.96
N SER A 177 -3.44 15.36 -3.53
CA SER A 177 -2.35 14.96 -4.43
C SER A 177 -2.71 13.71 -5.24
N ILE A 178 -3.36 12.72 -4.62
CA ILE A 178 -3.86 11.51 -5.29
C ILE A 178 -4.93 11.86 -6.32
N SER A 179 -5.88 12.74 -6.00
CA SER A 179 -6.89 13.22 -6.96
C SER A 179 -6.27 13.90 -8.17
N ARG A 180 -5.19 14.65 -7.97
CA ARG A 180 -4.48 15.39 -9.03
C ARG A 180 -3.63 14.46 -9.90
N LEU A 181 -2.81 13.61 -9.29
CA LEU A 181 -1.86 12.73 -9.98
C LEU A 181 -2.50 11.45 -10.53
N GLN A 182 -3.66 11.08 -10.01
CA GLN A 182 -4.48 9.94 -10.43
C GLN A 182 -3.75 8.58 -10.50
N PRO A 183 -2.97 8.17 -9.49
CA PRO A 183 -2.55 6.77 -9.41
C PRO A 183 -3.78 5.86 -9.25
N GLU A 184 -3.77 4.67 -9.87
CA GLU A 184 -4.83 3.67 -9.70
C GLU A 184 -4.92 3.24 -8.23
N TYR A 185 -3.76 2.99 -7.62
CA TYR A 185 -3.64 2.62 -6.22
C TYR A 185 -2.59 3.46 -5.51
N THR A 186 -2.84 3.86 -4.27
CA THR A 186 -1.82 4.39 -3.36
C THR A 186 -1.81 3.62 -2.06
N ILE A 187 -0.66 3.08 -1.69
CA ILE A 187 -0.43 2.32 -0.46
C ILE A 187 0.46 3.15 0.46
N ALA A 188 0.03 3.35 1.70
CA ALA A 188 0.75 4.04 2.75
C ALA A 188 0.66 3.28 4.07
N PHE A 189 1.52 3.63 5.02
CA PHE A 189 1.66 2.94 6.31
C PHE A 189 1.46 3.92 7.45
N THR A 190 0.85 3.48 8.55
CA THR A 190 0.47 4.36 9.66
C THR A 190 1.55 4.49 10.74
N GLN A 191 2.55 3.60 10.76
CA GLN A 191 3.51 3.55 11.85
C GLN A 191 4.50 4.72 11.81
N THR A 192 4.67 5.40 12.94
CA THR A 192 5.62 6.52 13.07
C THR A 192 7.06 6.07 12.85
N ASP A 193 7.47 4.98 13.47
CA ASP A 193 8.77 4.35 13.25
C ASP A 193 8.63 3.23 12.21
N PHE A 194 8.27 3.59 10.98
CA PHE A 194 8.06 2.62 9.91
C PHE A 194 9.36 1.87 9.56
N ILE A 195 9.32 0.54 9.64
CA ILE A 195 10.42 -0.35 9.32
C ILE A 195 10.08 -1.00 7.99
N SER A 196 10.73 -0.52 6.92
CA SER A 196 10.50 -1.03 5.56
C SER A 196 10.70 -2.54 5.45
N ALA A 197 11.60 -3.11 6.25
CA ALA A 197 11.86 -4.55 6.28
C ALA A 197 10.61 -5.40 6.62
N ALA A 198 9.68 -4.87 7.42
CA ALA A 198 8.44 -5.56 7.78
C ALA A 198 7.48 -5.75 6.58
N VAL A 199 7.73 -5.07 5.45
CA VAL A 199 6.90 -5.11 4.24
C VAL A 199 7.50 -5.99 3.15
N LYS A 200 8.64 -6.65 3.39
CA LYS A 200 9.31 -7.48 2.37
C LYS A 200 8.42 -8.59 1.81
N LEU A 201 7.79 -9.37 2.69
CA LEU A 201 6.89 -10.46 2.27
C LEU A 201 5.68 -9.94 1.51
N PHE A 202 5.15 -8.78 1.91
CA PHE A 202 4.06 -8.10 1.19
C PHE A 202 4.47 -7.79 -0.25
N ILE A 203 5.67 -7.23 -0.45
CA ILE A 203 6.16 -6.82 -1.77
C ILE A 203 6.46 -8.03 -2.66
N VAL A 204 7.01 -9.10 -2.11
CA VAL A 204 7.23 -10.36 -2.85
C VAL A 204 5.89 -10.95 -3.28
N ALA A 205 4.94 -11.06 -2.36
CA ALA A 205 3.60 -11.56 -2.67
C ALA A 205 2.86 -10.67 -3.67
N TYR A 206 3.03 -9.35 -3.58
CA TYR A 206 2.50 -8.39 -4.56
C TYR A 206 3.09 -8.64 -5.95
N GLY A 207 4.41 -8.81 -6.05
CA GLY A 207 5.07 -9.14 -7.33
C GLY A 207 4.52 -10.41 -7.96
N ILE A 208 4.32 -11.46 -7.15
CA ILE A 208 3.77 -12.73 -7.62
C ILE A 208 2.30 -12.59 -8.02
N GLN A 209 1.42 -12.20 -7.09
CA GLN A 209 -0.02 -12.28 -7.34
C GLN A 209 -0.53 -11.18 -8.27
N VAL A 210 0.02 -9.96 -8.17
CA VAL A 210 -0.50 -8.81 -8.92
C VAL A 210 0.24 -8.64 -10.25
N LEU A 211 1.56 -8.77 -10.25
CA LEU A 211 2.37 -8.49 -11.44
C LEU A 211 2.59 -9.73 -12.31
N ILE A 212 2.86 -10.89 -11.72
CA ILE A 212 3.07 -12.13 -12.48
C ILE A 212 1.73 -12.80 -12.81
N GLU A 213 0.87 -13.04 -11.82
CA GLU A 213 -0.41 -13.76 -12.00
C GLU A 213 -1.54 -12.87 -12.53
N GLY A 214 -1.34 -11.55 -12.50
CA GLY A 214 -2.25 -10.56 -13.08
C GLY A 214 -3.50 -10.26 -12.25
N HIS A 215 -3.54 -10.65 -10.97
CA HIS A 215 -4.68 -10.37 -10.11
C HIS A 215 -4.87 -8.87 -9.85
N VAL A 216 -6.11 -8.44 -9.67
CA VAL A 216 -6.44 -7.07 -9.28
C VAL A 216 -6.04 -6.88 -7.83
N LEU A 217 -5.20 -5.87 -7.53
CA LEU A 217 -4.68 -5.62 -6.19
C LEU A 217 -5.80 -5.53 -5.13
N ALA A 218 -6.91 -4.86 -5.43
CA ALA A 218 -8.03 -4.71 -4.49
C ALA A 218 -8.65 -6.07 -4.08
N ASP A 219 -8.59 -7.07 -4.95
CA ASP A 219 -9.19 -8.39 -4.73
C ASP A 219 -8.27 -9.32 -3.92
N VAL A 220 -6.95 -9.16 -4.07
CA VAL A 220 -5.94 -10.01 -3.41
C VAL A 220 -5.25 -9.34 -2.23
N LEU A 221 -5.53 -8.06 -1.94
CA LEU A 221 -4.84 -7.32 -0.87
C LEU A 221 -4.87 -8.06 0.48
N GLN A 222 -5.96 -8.73 0.79
CA GLN A 222 -6.09 -9.51 2.03
C GLN A 222 -5.12 -10.69 2.07
N ASP A 223 -4.96 -11.41 0.96
CA ASP A 223 -3.99 -12.51 0.86
C ASP A 223 -2.56 -11.98 1.04
N LEU A 224 -2.25 -10.81 0.44
CA LEU A 224 -0.96 -10.14 0.59
C LEU A 224 -0.69 -9.77 2.06
N LEU A 225 -1.71 -9.27 2.76
CA LEU A 225 -1.63 -8.95 4.19
C LEU A 225 -1.47 -10.22 5.04
N ASP A 226 -2.11 -11.33 4.65
CA ASP A 226 -2.09 -12.57 5.42
C ASP A 226 -0.74 -13.28 5.42
N VAL A 227 -0.01 -13.20 4.31
CA VAL A 227 1.37 -13.72 4.24
C VAL A 227 2.39 -12.77 4.89
N SER A 228 2.00 -11.54 5.23
CA SER A 228 2.89 -10.49 5.76
C SER A 228 2.88 -10.45 7.28
N LEU A 229 3.45 -11.48 7.91
CA LEU A 229 3.44 -11.64 9.36
C LEU A 229 4.10 -10.47 10.11
N ASP A 230 5.23 -9.96 9.62
CA ASP A 230 5.93 -8.85 10.28
C ASP A 230 5.12 -7.55 10.21
N LEU A 231 4.40 -7.33 9.11
CA LEU A 231 3.55 -6.17 8.93
C LEU A 231 2.40 -6.13 9.93
N ARG A 232 1.78 -7.29 10.24
CA ARG A 232 0.67 -7.43 11.21
C ARG A 232 0.96 -6.78 12.56
N MET A 233 2.18 -6.94 13.05
CA MET A 233 2.60 -6.40 14.35
C MET A 233 3.16 -4.98 14.27
N HIS A 234 3.54 -4.54 13.06
CA HIS A 234 4.32 -3.34 12.88
C HIS A 234 3.51 -2.10 12.48
N SER A 235 2.64 -2.23 11.47
CA SER A 235 1.92 -1.09 10.91
C SER A 235 0.56 -1.50 10.36
N ASP A 236 -0.38 -0.57 10.33
CA ASP A 236 -1.56 -0.71 9.50
C ASP A 236 -1.21 -0.31 8.06
N VAL A 237 -2.06 -0.74 7.13
CA VAL A 237 -1.95 -0.41 5.70
C VAL A 237 -3.14 0.45 5.30
N VAL A 238 -2.86 1.61 4.71
CA VAL A 238 -3.86 2.48 4.10
C VAL A 238 -3.79 2.30 2.60
N LEU A 239 -4.89 1.88 1.99
CA LEU A 239 -5.05 1.77 0.54
C LEU A 239 -6.03 2.83 0.07
N PHE A 240 -5.61 3.67 -0.87
CA PHE A 240 -6.51 4.42 -1.73
C PHE A 240 -6.62 3.74 -3.09
N HIS A 241 -7.83 3.66 -3.61
CA HIS A 241 -8.13 3.16 -4.95
C HIS A 241 -9.00 4.19 -5.67
N ILE A 242 -8.56 4.61 -6.85
CA ILE A 242 -9.36 5.48 -7.72
C ILE A 242 -10.14 4.62 -8.71
N GLN A 243 -11.45 4.56 -8.55
CA GLN A 243 -12.32 3.80 -9.44
C GLN A 243 -12.63 4.61 -10.71
N GLY A 244 -12.78 3.92 -11.84
CA GLY A 244 -13.22 4.52 -13.10
C GLY A 244 -12.11 5.11 -13.99
N ILE A 245 -10.84 5.09 -13.56
CA ILE A 245 -9.70 5.61 -14.35
C ILE A 245 -9.61 4.96 -15.74
N ARG A 246 -9.77 3.64 -15.84
CA ARG A 246 -9.60 2.93 -17.13
C ARG A 246 -10.76 3.15 -18.11
N LEU A 247 -11.94 3.52 -17.62
CA LEU A 247 -13.11 3.77 -18.46
C LEU A 247 -13.03 5.15 -19.14
N SER A 248 -12.41 6.15 -18.52
CA SER A 248 -12.32 7.49 -19.10
C SER A 248 -11.50 7.51 -20.39
N ASN A 249 -10.36 6.80 -20.46
CA ASN A 249 -9.52 6.77 -21.67
C ASN A 249 -10.14 5.97 -22.83
N LEU A 250 -10.84 4.86 -22.55
CA LEU A 250 -11.53 4.08 -23.58
C LEU A 250 -12.74 4.84 -24.15
N VAL A 251 -13.47 5.57 -23.30
CA VAL A 251 -14.62 6.40 -23.71
C VAL A 251 -14.17 7.66 -24.46
N LEU A 252 -13.09 8.33 -24.02
CA LEU A 252 -12.52 9.48 -24.73
C LEU A 252 -11.98 9.12 -26.12
N SER A 253 -11.51 7.88 -26.31
CA SER A 253 -11.06 7.37 -27.62
C SER A 253 -12.21 6.98 -28.55
N LEU A 254 -13.39 6.63 -28.04
CA LEU A 254 -14.49 6.05 -28.82
C LEU A 254 -15.70 6.97 -29.00
N LEU A 255 -15.88 7.98 -28.14
CA LEU A 255 -17.04 8.86 -28.15
C LEU A 255 -16.62 10.34 -28.24
N SER A 256 -16.07 10.72 -29.40
CA SER A 256 -15.81 12.12 -29.75
C SER A 256 -17.10 12.95 -29.99
N ASN A 257 -18.31 12.37 -29.96
CA ASN A 257 -19.52 13.07 -30.44
C ASN A 257 -20.79 12.90 -29.58
N SER A 258 -20.72 12.61 -28.29
CA SER A 258 -21.92 12.68 -27.42
C SER A 258 -21.60 13.06 -25.98
N PRO A 259 -22.40 13.95 -25.35
CA PRO A 259 -22.22 14.38 -23.96
C PRO A 259 -22.70 13.26 -23.03
N SER A 260 -21.88 12.22 -22.90
CA SER A 260 -22.10 11.17 -21.91
C SER A 260 -21.56 11.70 -20.59
N SER A 261 -22.38 11.64 -19.54
CA SER A 261 -22.06 11.98 -18.15
C SER A 261 -20.64 11.50 -17.80
N ILE A 262 -19.70 12.45 -17.68
CA ILE A 262 -18.33 12.18 -17.25
C ILE A 262 -18.44 11.60 -15.83
N ILE A 263 -18.25 10.29 -15.68
CA ILE A 263 -18.14 9.66 -14.36
C ILE A 263 -16.83 10.17 -13.78
N SER A 264 -16.93 11.17 -12.90
CA SER A 264 -15.78 11.68 -12.17
C SER A 264 -15.13 10.54 -11.40
N PRO A 265 -13.80 10.38 -11.48
CA PRO A 265 -13.11 9.33 -10.73
C PRO A 265 -13.41 9.49 -9.23
N SER A 266 -13.85 8.40 -8.59
CA SER A 266 -14.12 8.38 -7.16
C SER A 266 -12.94 7.75 -6.42
N ILE A 267 -12.51 8.40 -5.34
CA ILE A 267 -11.45 7.87 -4.47
C ILE A 267 -12.09 7.14 -3.32
N VAL A 268 -11.78 5.85 -3.20
CA VAL A 268 -12.19 5.03 -2.06
C VAL A 268 -10.96 4.71 -1.23
N GLY A 269 -11.01 5.01 0.07
CA GLY A 269 -9.96 4.70 1.03
C GLY A 269 -10.33 3.51 1.91
N TYR A 270 -9.34 2.69 2.24
CA TYR A 270 -9.46 1.59 3.19
C TYR A 270 -8.27 1.59 4.14
N ARG A 271 -8.50 1.34 5.44
CA ARG A 271 -7.45 1.03 6.41
C ARG A 271 -7.57 -0.43 6.84
N TYR A 272 -6.47 -1.15 6.75
CA TYR A 272 -6.33 -2.52 7.19
C TYR A 272 -5.47 -2.55 8.45
N ALA A 273 -6.10 -2.86 9.58
CA ALA A 273 -5.43 -2.99 10.86
C ALA A 273 -5.53 -4.43 11.34
N TRP A 274 -4.40 -5.04 11.72
CA TRP A 274 -4.41 -6.40 12.23
C TRP A 274 -4.93 -6.41 13.67
N TYR A 275 -5.98 -7.19 13.93
CA TYR A 275 -6.48 -7.38 15.29
C TYR A 275 -5.93 -8.64 15.91
N HIS A 276 -5.66 -8.56 17.21
CA HIS A 276 -5.35 -9.72 18.02
C HIS A 276 -5.80 -9.48 19.46
N SER A 277 -6.58 -10.41 20.00
CA SER A 277 -7.27 -10.23 21.28
C SER A 277 -6.34 -9.98 22.47
N TYR A 278 -5.08 -10.43 22.40
CA TYR A 278 -4.05 -10.25 23.45
C TYR A 278 -3.02 -9.15 23.16
N ARG A 279 -2.97 -8.59 21.94
CA ARG A 279 -1.83 -7.75 21.51
C ARG A 279 -2.27 -6.47 20.85
N ARG A 280 -3.27 -6.55 19.97
CA ARG A 280 -3.82 -5.43 19.21
C ARG A 280 -5.34 -5.48 19.21
N PRO A 281 -6.03 -5.37 20.36
CA PRO A 281 -7.48 -5.34 20.38
C PRO A 281 -7.95 -4.18 19.51
N TRP A 282 -8.83 -4.49 18.56
CA TRP A 282 -9.30 -3.54 17.54
C TRP A 282 -8.21 -2.89 16.68
N GLY A 283 -7.07 -3.56 16.48
CA GLY A 283 -5.96 -3.00 15.71
C GLY A 283 -5.09 -2.00 16.49
N ILE A 284 -5.45 -1.66 17.73
CA ILE A 284 -4.69 -0.73 18.57
C ILE A 284 -3.67 -1.53 19.38
N ALA A 285 -2.39 -1.26 19.20
CA ALA A 285 -1.33 -1.95 19.93
C ALA A 285 -1.40 -1.68 21.43
N LEU A 286 -1.39 -2.75 22.22
CA LEU A 286 -1.18 -2.65 23.66
C LEU A 286 0.28 -2.28 23.93
N PRO A 287 0.56 -1.55 25.03
CA PRO A 287 1.94 -1.27 25.43
C PRO A 287 2.75 -2.55 25.57
N MET A 288 4.01 -2.53 25.10
CA MET A 288 4.91 -3.69 25.19
C MET A 288 5.17 -4.11 26.64
N GLY A 289 5.16 -3.14 27.57
CA GLY A 289 5.19 -3.38 29.00
C GLY A 289 4.06 -2.64 29.71
N CYS A 290 3.60 -3.20 30.83
CA CYS A 290 2.58 -2.58 31.66
C CYS A 290 3.06 -1.19 32.14
N PRO A 291 2.30 -0.10 31.91
CA PRO A 291 2.68 1.23 32.38
C PRO A 291 2.83 1.33 33.89
N GLN A 292 2.09 0.51 34.65
CA GLN A 292 2.08 0.50 36.11
C GLN A 292 3.23 -0.31 36.71
N CYS A 293 3.35 -1.61 36.36
CA CYS A 293 4.35 -2.50 36.96
C CYS A 293 5.60 -2.73 36.11
N ARG A 294 5.66 -2.17 34.89
CA ARG A 294 6.75 -2.32 33.91
C ARG A 294 7.00 -3.74 33.42
N SER A 295 6.18 -4.71 33.83
CA SER A 295 6.30 -6.08 33.35
C SER A 295 5.98 -6.19 31.85
N ILE A 296 6.76 -7.00 31.15
CA ILE A 296 6.58 -7.38 29.74
C ILE A 296 5.70 -8.64 29.57
N HIS A 297 5.02 -9.07 30.63
CA HIS A 297 4.11 -10.22 30.57
C HIS A 297 2.99 -10.01 29.54
N PRO A 298 2.49 -11.09 28.93
CA PRO A 298 1.36 -11.02 28.02
C PRO A 298 0.15 -10.38 28.72
N TRP A 299 -0.60 -9.59 27.96
CA TRP A 299 -1.89 -9.06 28.40
C TRP A 299 -2.92 -10.17 28.40
N SER A 300 -3.93 -10.07 29.29
CA SER A 300 -5.07 -10.98 29.24
C SER A 300 -5.80 -10.85 27.89
N PRO A 301 -6.54 -11.88 27.45
CA PRO A 301 -7.40 -11.72 26.28
C PRO A 301 -8.41 -10.60 26.55
N SER A 302 -8.56 -9.72 25.56
CA SER A 302 -9.48 -8.59 25.63
C SER A 302 -10.94 -9.03 25.75
N LYS A 303 -11.65 -8.47 26.73
CA LYS A 303 -13.07 -8.74 27.01
C LYS A 303 -13.88 -7.46 26.87
N GLY A 304 -15.20 -7.56 26.72
CA GLY A 304 -16.07 -6.38 26.69
C GLY A 304 -15.89 -5.51 27.94
N ASP A 305 -15.90 -4.19 27.78
CA ASP A 305 -15.75 -3.24 28.89
C ASP A 305 -16.98 -3.31 29.82
N PRO A 306 -16.82 -3.79 31.07
CA PRO A 306 -17.94 -3.89 32.01
C PRO A 306 -18.44 -2.52 32.46
N LYS A 307 -17.64 -1.46 32.31
CA LYS A 307 -18.02 -0.09 32.69
C LYS A 307 -18.88 0.61 31.63
N GLY A 308 -19.10 -0.01 30.47
CA GLY A 308 -20.15 0.37 29.51
C GLY A 308 -19.96 1.71 28.80
N THR A 309 -18.74 2.26 28.77
CA THR A 309 -18.50 3.58 28.13
C THR A 309 -18.69 3.55 26.61
N HIS A 310 -18.47 2.40 25.99
CA HIS A 310 -18.77 2.14 24.57
C HIS A 310 -19.12 0.67 24.38
N SER A 311 -20.16 0.35 23.61
CA SER A 311 -20.66 -1.04 23.43
C SER A 311 -19.62 -1.99 22.84
N LYS A 312 -18.66 -1.45 22.07
CA LYS A 312 -17.56 -2.19 21.46
C LYS A 312 -16.22 -2.01 22.19
N ALA A 313 -16.16 -1.24 23.28
CA ALA A 313 -14.93 -1.11 24.05
C ALA A 313 -14.51 -2.46 24.62
N ARG A 314 -13.20 -2.68 24.67
CA ARG A 314 -12.59 -3.86 25.24
C ARG A 314 -11.50 -3.49 26.24
N VAL A 315 -11.41 -4.30 27.29
CA VAL A 315 -10.43 -4.19 28.36
C VAL A 315 -9.48 -5.37 28.32
N SER A 316 -8.18 -5.09 28.41
CA SER A 316 -7.11 -6.09 28.61
C SER A 316 -6.40 -5.79 29.91
N THR A 317 -6.14 -6.80 30.73
CA THR A 317 -5.54 -6.63 32.07
C THR A 317 -4.11 -7.14 32.07
N CYS A 318 -3.22 -6.45 32.80
CA CYS A 318 -1.86 -6.92 33.02
C CYS A 318 -1.89 -8.26 33.78
N GLN A 319 -1.12 -9.26 33.34
CA GLN A 319 -1.03 -10.57 33.99
C GLN A 319 0.12 -10.70 35.00
N SER A 320 0.82 -9.60 35.31
CA SER A 320 1.89 -9.62 36.32
C SER A 320 1.33 -9.82 37.72
N ILE A 321 2.05 -10.57 38.55
CA ILE A 321 1.72 -10.76 39.96
C ILE A 321 1.58 -9.38 40.64
N ASN A 322 0.48 -9.20 41.39
CA ASN A 322 0.14 -7.97 42.10
C ASN A 322 -0.09 -6.73 41.21
N CYS A 323 -0.39 -6.89 39.92
CA CYS A 323 -0.79 -5.78 39.05
C CYS A 323 -2.20 -5.99 38.51
N SER A 324 -3.05 -4.97 38.64
CA SER A 324 -4.43 -4.95 38.13
C SER A 324 -4.64 -3.87 37.08
N PHE A 325 -3.58 -3.42 36.40
CA PHE A 325 -3.68 -2.36 35.41
C PHE A 325 -4.54 -2.82 34.22
N GLU A 326 -5.50 -1.98 33.83
CA GLU A 326 -6.42 -2.21 32.72
C GLU A 326 -6.07 -1.29 31.54
N ALA A 327 -5.82 -1.88 30.38
CA ALA A 327 -5.72 -1.17 29.12
C ALA A 327 -7.06 -1.23 28.38
N GLN A 328 -7.64 -0.06 28.11
CA GLN A 328 -8.87 0.07 27.34
C GLN A 328 -8.56 0.28 25.87
N SER A 329 -9.37 -0.33 25.01
CA SER A 329 -9.27 -0.23 23.55
C SER A 329 -10.67 -0.14 22.96
N LYS A 330 -10.82 0.62 21.88
CA LYS A 330 -12.07 0.76 21.14
C LYS A 330 -11.78 0.69 19.65
N PRO A 331 -12.75 0.29 18.80
CA PRO A 331 -12.55 0.34 17.37
C PRO A 331 -12.27 1.77 16.92
N LEU A 332 -11.48 1.89 15.84
CA LEU A 332 -11.14 3.18 15.26
C LEU A 332 -12.37 3.93 14.76
N LEU A 333 -13.22 3.23 14.03
CA LEU A 333 -14.52 3.67 13.54
C LEU A 333 -15.58 2.66 13.97
N ASP A 334 -16.82 3.12 14.10
CA ASP A 334 -17.93 2.25 14.48
C ASP A 334 -18.23 1.19 13.43
N GLU A 335 -18.02 1.53 12.17
CA GLU A 335 -18.20 0.63 11.03
C GLU A 335 -16.86 0.02 10.61
N TYR A 336 -16.80 -1.31 10.64
CA TYR A 336 -15.66 -2.08 10.18
C TYR A 336 -16.10 -3.48 9.77
N GLN A 337 -15.28 -4.12 8.94
CA GLN A 337 -15.45 -5.52 8.56
C GLN A 337 -14.30 -6.33 9.14
N ILE A 338 -14.61 -7.44 9.81
CA ILE A 338 -13.62 -8.45 10.15
C ILE A 338 -13.41 -9.32 8.91
N VAL A 339 -12.18 -9.42 8.44
CA VAL A 339 -11.83 -10.21 7.27
C VAL A 339 -10.77 -11.26 7.64
N ASN A 340 -10.98 -12.49 7.17
CA ASN A 340 -10.13 -13.65 7.45
C ASN A 340 -9.75 -13.79 8.93
N GLY A 341 -10.74 -13.61 9.80
CA GLY A 341 -10.55 -13.59 11.24
C GLY A 341 -11.12 -14.81 11.94
N ASP A 342 -10.44 -15.25 12.99
CA ASP A 342 -10.97 -16.19 13.98
C ASP A 342 -11.35 -15.46 15.28
N ARG A 343 -11.65 -16.21 16.35
CA ARG A 343 -12.03 -15.60 17.64
C ARG A 343 -10.91 -14.78 18.29
N THR A 344 -9.67 -14.93 17.84
CA THR A 344 -8.45 -14.42 18.45
C THR A 344 -7.74 -13.39 17.59
N SER A 345 -7.72 -13.54 16.27
CA SER A 345 -6.94 -12.68 15.36
C SER A 345 -7.49 -12.63 13.94
N GLY A 346 -7.09 -11.60 13.19
CA GLY A 346 -7.46 -11.41 11.78
C GLY A 346 -7.27 -9.96 11.35
N TRP A 347 -7.90 -9.55 10.27
CA TRP A 347 -7.80 -8.17 9.78
C TRP A 347 -9.11 -7.40 9.98
N LEU A 348 -8.98 -6.15 10.38
CA LEU A 348 -10.05 -5.18 10.38
C LEU A 348 -9.91 -4.32 9.14
N LYS A 349 -10.96 -4.26 8.34
CA LYS A 349 -11.08 -3.35 7.20
C LYS A 349 -12.02 -2.22 7.59
N TYR A 350 -11.46 -1.02 7.67
CA TYR A 350 -12.19 0.23 7.84
C TYR A 350 -12.34 0.90 6.48
N ILE A 351 -13.53 1.43 6.18
CA ILE A 351 -13.73 2.32 5.04
C ILE A 351 -13.33 3.71 5.52
N ILE A 352 -12.52 4.42 4.73
CA ILE A 352 -12.15 5.80 5.02
C ILE A 352 -12.96 6.68 4.08
N SER A 353 -14.04 7.27 4.57
CA SER A 353 -14.87 8.13 3.74
C SER A 353 -14.17 9.47 3.41
N ALA A 354 -14.74 10.23 2.49
CA ALA A 354 -14.22 11.56 2.12
C ALA A 354 -14.20 12.53 3.32
N ALA A 355 -15.13 12.38 4.26
CA ALA A 355 -15.35 13.26 5.40
C ALA A 355 -14.79 12.74 6.73
N GLU A 356 -14.38 11.47 6.80
CA GLU A 356 -13.95 10.83 8.05
C GLU A 356 -12.48 11.07 8.38
N THR A 357 -12.23 11.28 9.68
CA THR A 357 -10.91 11.32 10.29
C THR A 357 -10.40 9.90 10.57
N LEU A 358 -9.11 9.67 10.34
CA LEU A 358 -8.43 8.42 10.71
C LEU A 358 -8.13 8.30 12.20
#